data_AF-A0A8K0L6K0-F1
#
_entry.id   AF-A0A8K0L6K0-F1
#
_cell.length_a   1.000
_cell.length_b   1.000
_cell.length_c   1.000
_cell.angle_alpha   90.00
_cell.angle_beta   90.00
_cell.angle_gamma   90.00
#
_symmetry.space_group_name_H-M   'P 1'
#
loop_
_entity.id
_entity.type
_entity.pdbx_description
1 polymer ?
#
loop_
_entity_poly.entity_id
_entity_poly.type
_entity_poly.pdbx_seq_one_letter_code
_entity_poly.pdbx_strand_id
1 'polypeptide(L)' 'MTNIFVQLSYPASVADKFNLDYYINEHGEKSKAAFRGQGLLDYYVTKLDPATGHHIISTMFFESKRS' A
#
# COMPACT_ATOMS: atom_id res chain seq x y z
N MET A 1 -1.24 -5.30 -22.13
CA MET A 1 -1.53 -4.54 -20.89
C MET A 1 -0.66 -5.15 -19.80
N THR A 2 0.21 -4.36 -19.16
CA THR A 2 1.11 -4.87 -18.11
C THR A 2 0.68 -4.26 -16.79
N ASN A 3 0.41 -5.08 -15.78
CA ASN A 3 0.09 -4.59 -14.45
C ASN A 3 1.39 -4.49 -13.67
N ILE A 4 1.69 -3.29 -13.17
CA ILE A 4 2.81 -3.06 -12.25
C ILE A 4 2.21 -3.04 -10.85
N PHE A 5 2.84 -3.74 -9.91
CA PHE A 5 2.49 -3.57 -8.51
C PHE A 5 3.70 -3.06 -7.73
N VAL A 6 3.43 -2.16 -6.78
CA VAL A 6 4.40 -1.58 -5.87
C VAL A 6 4.04 -2.04 -4.47
N GLN A 7 5.02 -2.58 -3.75
CA GLN A 7 4.85 -2.98 -2.35
C GLN A 7 5.71 -2.13 -1.44
N LEU A 8 5.09 -1.57 -0.41
CA LEU A 8 5.78 -0.94 0.71
C LEU A 8 5.65 -1.84 1.93
N SER A 9 6.81 -2.24 2.46
CA SER A 9 6.88 -3.08 3.64
C SER A 9 7.26 -2.25 4.86
N TYR A 10 6.46 -2.35 5.92
CA TYR A 10 6.73 -1.66 7.18
C TYR A 10 7.26 -2.67 8.20
N PRO A 11 8.43 -2.43 8.81
CA PRO A 11 9.03 -3.39 9.75
C PRO A 11 8.18 -3.53 11.02
N ALA A 12 8.26 -4.67 11.69
CA ALA A 12 7.54 -4.91 12.94
C ALA A 12 7.88 -3.88 14.03
N SER A 13 9.07 -3.28 13.97
CA SER A 13 9.54 -2.25 14.92
C SER A 13 8.69 -0.97 14.94
N VAL A 14 7.85 -0.72 13.93
CA VAL A 14 6.96 0.46 13.93
C VAL A 14 5.56 0.16 14.47
N ALA A 15 5.23 -1.09 14.81
CA ALA A 15 3.88 -1.53 15.15
C ALA A 15 3.19 -0.65 16.22
N ASP A 16 3.89 -0.34 17.31
CA ASP A 16 3.31 0.42 18.44
C ASP A 16 2.99 1.89 18.09
N LYS A 17 3.56 2.40 17.00
CA LYS A 17 3.36 3.78 16.53
C LYS A 17 2.54 3.82 15.24
N PHE A 18 2.20 2.67 14.67
CA PHE A 18 1.53 2.58 13.39
C PHE A 18 0.02 2.70 13.57
N ASN A 19 -0.56 3.82 13.11
CA ASN A 19 -2.01 3.98 13.09
C ASN A 19 -2.60 3.29 11.86
N LEU A 20 -3.00 2.03 12.03
CA LEU A 20 -3.54 1.22 10.93
C LEU A 20 -4.87 1.75 10.40
N ASP A 21 -5.75 2.26 11.28
CA ASP A 21 -7.06 2.76 10.88
C ASP A 21 -6.94 4.01 10.01
N TYR A 22 -6.06 4.95 10.39
CA TYR A 22 -5.70 6.09 9.54
C TYR A 22 -5.11 5.62 8.21
N TYR A 23 -4.22 4.63 8.25
CA TYR A 23 -3.50 4.19 7.06
C TYR A 23 -4.46 3.59 6.01
N ILE A 24 -5.43 2.80 6.47
CA ILE A 24 -6.45 2.21 5.59
C ILE A 24 -7.45 3.26 5.10
N ASN A 25 -8.03 4.05 6.01
CA ASN A 25 -9.19 4.87 5.70
C ASN A 25 -8.85 6.26 5.12
N GLU A 26 -7.68 6.80 5.46
CA GLU A 26 -7.26 8.13 5.00
C GLU A 26 -6.07 8.07 4.05
N HIS A 27 -5.00 7.37 4.43
CA HIS A 27 -3.79 7.32 3.61
C HIS A 27 -4.01 6.57 2.29
N GLY A 28 -4.80 5.48 2.31
CA GLY A 28 -5.24 4.79 1.10
C GLY A 28 -5.99 5.69 0.13
N GLU A 29 -6.96 6.47 0.60
CA GLU A 29 -7.73 7.40 -0.24
C GLU A 29 -6.88 8.57 -0.76
N LYS A 30 -5.99 9.12 0.06
CA LYS A 30 -5.02 10.14 -0.38
C LYS A 30 -4.08 9.58 -1.46
N SER A 31 -3.64 8.34 -1.32
CA SER A 31 -2.79 7.65 -2.31
C SER A 31 -3.55 7.45 -3.62
N LYS A 32 -4.78 6.94 -3.56
CA LYS A 32 -5.66 6.82 -4.74
C LYS A 32 -5.82 8.15 -5.45
N ALA A 33 -6.15 9.22 -4.73
CA ALA A 33 -6.32 10.55 -5.31
C ALA A 33 -5.03 11.08 -5.97
N ALA A 34 -3.88 10.93 -5.28
CA ALA A 34 -2.59 11.42 -5.76
C ALA A 34 -2.08 10.67 -7.01
N PHE A 35 -2.34 9.37 -7.09
CA PHE A 35 -1.79 8.49 -8.12
C PHE A 35 -2.78 8.06 -9.22
N ARG A 36 -4.04 8.53 -9.16
CA ARG A 36 -5.07 8.19 -10.15
C ARG A 36 -4.65 8.54 -11.58
N GLY A 37 -4.02 9.69 -11.79
CA GLY A 37 -3.56 10.14 -13.12
C GLY A 37 -2.43 9.27 -13.71
N GLN A 38 -1.72 8.57 -12.82
CA GLN A 38 -0.61 7.66 -13.12
C GLN A 38 -1.08 6.21 -13.29
N GLY A 39 -2.39 5.96 -13.22
CA GLY A 39 -2.98 4.64 -13.47
C GLY A 39 -3.10 3.76 -12.22
N LEU A 40 -3.07 4.33 -11.01
CA LEU A 40 -3.38 3.56 -9.80
C LEU A 40 -4.82 3.04 -9.88
N LEU A 41 -4.95 1.72 -9.96
CA LEU A 41 -6.21 0.99 -10.01
C LEU A 41 -6.72 0.70 -8.60
N ASP A 42 -5.82 0.22 -7.75
CA ASP A 42 -6.23 -0.31 -6.46
C ASP A 42 -5.12 -0.25 -5.40
N TYR A 43 -5.55 -0.31 -4.14
CA TYR A 43 -4.73 -0.16 -2.95
C TYR A 43 -5.19 -1.14 -1.87
N TYR A 44 -4.26 -1.98 -1.40
CA TYR A 44 -4.51 -3.00 -0.37
C TYR A 44 -3.52 -2.87 0.77
N VAL A 45 -3.99 -3.09 1.99
CA VAL A 45 -3.14 -3.20 3.19
C VAL A 45 -3.31 -4.59 3.76
N THR A 46 -2.21 -5.31 3.89
CA THR A 46 -2.17 -6.63 4.53
C THR A 46 -1.48 -6.48 5.88
N LYS A 47 -2.19 -6.80 6.96
CA LYS A 47 -1.59 -6.94 8.29
C LYS A 47 -0.89 -8.29 8.40
N LEU A 48 0.35 -8.27 8.83
CA LEU A 48 1.18 -9.47 8.90
C LEU A 48 1.35 -9.96 10.34
N ASP A 49 1.68 -11.24 10.47
CA ASP A 49 2.13 -11.80 11.74
C ASP A 49 3.50 -11.19 12.12
N PRO A 50 3.71 -10.74 13.36
CA PRO A 50 4.98 -10.17 13.81
C PRO A 50 6.20 -11.07 13.58
N ALA A 51 6.05 -12.39 13.54
CA ALA A 51 7.12 -13.34 13.26
C ALA A 51 7.73 -13.17 11.86
N THR A 52 7.03 -12.51 10.94
CA THR A 52 7.54 -12.18 9.59
C THR A 52 8.55 -11.02 9.59
N GLY A 53 8.75 -10.36 10.74
CA GLY A 53 9.59 -9.17 10.87
C GLY A 53 8.94 -7.89 10.32
N HIS A 54 7.68 -7.96 9.87
CA HIS A 54 6.94 -6.85 9.27
C HIS A 54 5.58 -6.67 9.92
N HIS A 55 5.14 -5.42 10.03
CA HIS A 55 3.85 -5.05 10.60
C HIS A 55 2.74 -5.10 9.54
N ILE A 56 3.00 -4.46 8.40
CA ILE A 56 2.10 -4.46 7.24
C ILE A 56 2.88 -4.51 5.92
N ILE A 57 2.19 -4.94 4.87
CA ILE A 57 2.54 -4.63 3.49
C ILE A 57 1.40 -3.82 2.86
N SER A 58 1.74 -2.67 2.30
CA SER A 58 0.85 -1.88 1.44
C SER A 58 1.15 -2.24 -0.01
N THR A 59 0.13 -2.70 -0.75
CA THR A 59 0.26 -3.06 -2.16
C THR A 59 -0.57 -2.10 -3.01
N MET A 60 0.05 -1.51 -4.01
CA MET A 60 -0.57 -0.62 -4.99
C MET A 60 -0.50 -1.24 -6.37
N PHE A 61 -1.62 -1.26 -7.09
CA PHE A 61 -1.71 -1.82 -8.44
C PHE A 61 -1.87 -0.71 -9.47
N PHE A 62 -0.93 -0.63 -10.40
CA PHE A 62 -0.92 0.35 -11.48
C PHE A 62 -1.17 -0.32 -12.82
N GLU A 63 -2.03 0.29 -13.63
CA GLU A 63 -2.08 0.02 -15.05
C GLU A 63 -0.86 0.66 -15.72
N SER A 64 0.05 -0.15 -16.26
CA SER A 64 1.16 0.38 -17.04
C SER A 64 0.62 0.93 -18.35
N LYS A 65 0.76 2.25 -18.54
CA LYS A 65 0.71 2.88 -19.86
C LYS A 65 1.96 2.49 -20.65
N ARG A 66 2.07 1.22 -21.05
CA ARG A 66 2.94 0.85 -22.16
C ARG A 66 2.23 1.24 -23.45
N SER A 67 2.58 2.44 -23.95
CA SER A 67 2.47 2.79 -25.37
C SER A 67 3.84 2.59 -26.01
#